data_AF-A0A1I7YFX2-F1
#
_entry.id   AF-A0A1I7YFX2-F1
#
_cell.length_a   1.000
_cell.length_b   1.000
_cell.length_c   1.000
_cell.angle_alpha   90.00
_cell.angle_beta   90.00
_cell.angle_gamma   90.00
#
_symmetry.space_group_name_H-M   'P 1'
#
loop_
_entity.id
_entity.type
_entity.pdbx_description
1 polymer ?
#
loop_
_entity_poly.entity_id
_entity_poly.type
_entity_poly.pdbx_seq_one_letter_code
_entity_poly.pdbx_strand_id
1 'polypeptide(L)'
;MCDLEALADVAMKCAKTCAICCENPAFSCKDDPAYATLCPTWKDTCKSTVPQVRDMMAKYCPSTCGLCEQGSCRDNLPDCAKMAILCNDAVAGPVWKDQCARTCNSCSASSSPAATTPATVVPGKPSGNGNSCVDTRECSSYVKNGFCTNTWYSEDFRRKTCGKSCGLC
;
A
#
# COMPACT_ATOMS: atom_id res chain seq x y z
N MET A 1 -22.76 26.34 11.98
CA MET A 1 -22.61 25.28 13.01
C MET A 1 -21.32 24.48 12.86
N CYS A 2 -20.72 24.40 11.66
CA CYS A 2 -19.45 23.69 11.44
C CYS A 2 -18.19 24.56 11.67
N ASP A 3 -18.30 25.89 11.64
CA ASP A 3 -17.17 26.84 11.81
C ASP A 3 -16.92 27.29 13.26
N LEU A 4 -17.61 26.68 14.23
CA LEU A 4 -17.43 27.04 15.63
C LEU A 4 -16.24 26.26 16.19
N GLU A 5 -15.22 26.96 16.67
CA GLU A 5 -13.96 26.36 17.15
C GLU A 5 -14.18 25.28 18.24
N ALA A 6 -15.21 25.46 19.07
CA ALA A 6 -15.61 24.50 20.11
C ALA A 6 -16.18 23.17 19.57
N LEU A 7 -16.48 23.09 18.27
CA LEU A 7 -17.07 21.92 17.62
C LEU A 7 -16.12 21.29 16.60
N ALA A 8 -14.84 21.65 16.58
CA ALA A 8 -13.86 21.12 15.62
C ALA A 8 -13.82 19.58 15.60
N ASP A 9 -13.82 18.92 16.76
CA ASP A 9 -13.86 17.46 16.85
C ASP A 9 -15.15 16.85 16.29
N VAL A 10 -16.28 17.55 16.45
CA VAL A 10 -17.58 17.14 15.93
C VAL A 10 -17.63 17.33 14.43
N ALA A 11 -17.11 18.45 13.92
CA ALA A 11 -16.97 18.72 12.50
C ALA A 11 -16.10 17.66 11.81
N MET A 12 -15.04 17.18 12.47
CA MET A 12 -14.19 16.10 11.98
C MET A 12 -14.90 14.74 11.95
N LYS A 13 -15.72 14.43 12.95
CA LYS A 13 -16.57 13.21 12.96
C LYS A 13 -17.72 13.27 11.96
N CYS A 14 -18.15 14.48 11.60
CA CYS A 14 -19.21 14.75 10.64
C CYS A 14 -18.67 15.43 9.37
N ALA A 15 -17.43 15.14 8.97
CA ALA A 15 -16.73 15.85 7.90
C ALA A 15 -17.48 15.84 6.56
N LYS A 16 -18.29 14.81 6.31
CA LYS A 16 -19.22 14.75 5.16
C LYS A 16 -20.36 15.76 5.25
N THR A 17 -20.94 15.93 6.44
CA THR A 17 -22.03 16.88 6.72
C THR A 17 -21.51 18.32 6.72
N CYS A 18 -20.31 18.52 7.24
CA CYS A 18 -19.65 19.82 7.28
C CYS A 18 -18.87 20.15 5.99
N ALA A 19 -18.84 19.24 5.01
CA ALA A 19 -18.09 19.36 3.76
C ALA A 19 -16.57 19.65 3.91
N ILE A 20 -16.02 19.44 5.11
CA ILE A 20 -14.59 19.67 5.42
C ILE A 20 -13.72 18.42 5.26
N CYS A 21 -14.23 17.35 4.66
CA CYS A 21 -13.42 16.15 4.39
C CYS A 21 -12.11 16.49 3.66
N CYS A 22 -12.10 17.43 2.72
CA CYS A 22 -10.88 17.80 2.00
C CYS A 22 -9.87 18.63 2.83
N GLU A 23 -10.33 19.25 3.92
CA GLU A 23 -9.51 20.07 4.83
C GLU A 23 -8.82 19.22 5.89
N ASN A 24 -9.41 18.06 6.21
CA ASN A 24 -8.75 17.10 7.07
C ASN A 24 -7.65 16.37 6.26
N PRO A 25 -6.37 16.48 6.68
CA PRO A 25 -5.27 15.82 5.97
C PRO A 25 -5.45 14.28 5.93
N ALA A 26 -6.13 13.68 6.91
CA ALA A 26 -6.49 12.25 6.91
C ALA A 26 -7.44 11.85 5.75
N PHE A 27 -8.22 12.79 5.24
CA PHE A 27 -9.15 12.58 4.11
C PHE A 27 -8.74 13.33 2.84
N SER A 28 -7.52 13.88 2.81
CA SER A 28 -6.93 14.60 1.66
C SER A 28 -5.95 13.70 0.88
N CYS A 29 -6.34 12.46 0.64
CA CYS A 29 -5.56 11.53 -0.19
C CYS A 29 -5.79 11.80 -1.69
N LYS A 30 -5.02 11.12 -2.56
CA LYS A 30 -5.19 11.12 -4.02
C LYS A 30 -5.55 9.71 -4.52
N ASP A 31 -6.36 9.66 -5.57
CA ASP A 31 -6.58 8.43 -6.33
C ASP A 31 -5.28 8.00 -7.02
N ASP A 32 -5.15 6.70 -7.27
CA ASP A 32 -4.01 6.12 -7.96
C ASP A 32 -3.95 6.69 -9.40
N PRO A 33 -2.79 7.22 -9.84
CA PRO A 33 -2.67 7.85 -11.15
C PRO A 33 -2.96 6.89 -12.31
N ALA A 34 -2.79 5.57 -12.14
CA ALA A 34 -3.13 4.58 -13.16
C ALA A 34 -4.65 4.44 -13.36
N TYR A 35 -5.44 4.79 -12.35
CA TYR A 35 -6.90 4.64 -12.35
C TYR A 35 -7.65 5.96 -12.15
N ALA A 36 -6.96 7.10 -12.07
CA ALA A 36 -7.56 8.41 -11.81
C ALA A 36 -8.70 8.77 -12.79
N THR A 37 -8.63 8.30 -14.04
CA THR A 37 -9.70 8.50 -15.05
C THR A 37 -10.85 7.50 -14.93
N LEU A 38 -10.62 6.34 -14.31
CA LEU A 38 -11.60 5.27 -14.08
C LEU A 38 -12.30 5.39 -12.72
N CYS A 39 -11.66 5.98 -11.71
CA CYS A 39 -12.26 6.18 -10.39
C CYS A 39 -13.64 6.89 -10.45
N PRO A 40 -13.85 7.94 -11.26
CA PRO A 40 -15.16 8.57 -11.40
C PRO A 40 -16.24 7.65 -11.96
N THR A 41 -15.88 6.70 -12.83
CA THR A 41 -16.83 5.73 -13.42
C THR A 41 -17.15 4.58 -12.47
N TRP A 42 -16.26 4.29 -11.52
CA TRP A 42 -16.45 3.28 -10.48
C TRP A 42 -17.03 3.83 -9.16
N LYS A 43 -17.57 5.06 -9.16
CA LYS A 43 -18.16 5.67 -7.95
C LYS A 43 -19.22 4.82 -7.26
N ASP A 44 -20.04 4.08 -8.01
CA ASP A 44 -21.05 3.21 -7.42
C ASP A 44 -20.42 1.98 -6.72
N THR A 45 -19.26 1.54 -7.18
CA THR A 45 -18.48 0.45 -6.57
C THR A 45 -17.99 0.81 -5.17
N CYS A 46 -17.80 2.10 -4.87
CA CYS A 46 -17.47 2.59 -3.52
C CYS A 46 -18.53 2.23 -2.47
N LYS A 47 -19.78 1.99 -2.88
CA LYS A 47 -20.90 1.61 -2.00
C LYS A 47 -20.95 0.10 -1.72
N SER A 48 -20.08 -0.70 -2.33
CA SER A 48 -20.05 -2.14 -2.11
C SER A 48 -19.88 -2.47 -0.63
N THR A 49 -20.58 -3.50 -0.17
CA THR A 49 -20.45 -4.06 1.18
C THR A 49 -19.45 -5.22 1.21
N VAL A 50 -18.95 -5.65 0.05
CA VAL A 50 -17.95 -6.72 -0.07
C VAL A 50 -16.59 -6.17 0.35
N PRO A 51 -15.94 -6.73 1.40
CA PRO A 51 -14.69 -6.19 1.95
C PRO A 51 -13.59 -6.03 0.91
N GLN A 52 -13.38 -7.04 0.06
CA GLN A 52 -12.36 -7.02 -0.99
C GLN A 52 -12.55 -5.88 -2.00
N VAL A 53 -13.81 -5.58 -2.34
CA VAL A 53 -14.15 -4.50 -3.27
C VAL A 53 -13.95 -3.14 -2.59
N ARG A 54 -14.32 -3.02 -1.31
CA ARG A 54 -14.04 -1.81 -0.53
C ARG A 54 -12.54 -1.56 -0.39
N ASP A 55 -11.75 -2.59 -0.14
CA ASP A 55 -10.30 -2.51 -0.03
C ASP A 55 -9.67 -2.10 -1.36
N MET A 56 -10.13 -2.68 -2.48
CA MET A 56 -9.71 -2.28 -3.83
C MET A 56 -10.02 -0.79 -4.09
N MET A 57 -11.22 -0.35 -3.75
CA MET A 57 -11.64 1.04 -3.92
C MET A 57 -10.88 1.98 -2.98
N ALA A 58 -10.61 1.56 -1.75
CA ALA A 58 -9.78 2.31 -0.82
C ALA A 58 -8.33 2.38 -1.29
N LYS A 59 -7.81 1.37 -1.99
CA LYS A 59 -6.44 1.40 -2.49
C LYS A 59 -6.28 2.29 -3.73
N TYR A 60 -7.14 2.12 -4.72
CA TYR A 60 -6.96 2.76 -6.04
C TYR A 60 -7.76 4.05 -6.20
N CYS A 61 -8.90 4.15 -5.52
CA CYS A 61 -9.81 5.29 -5.61
C CYS A 61 -10.17 5.89 -4.24
N PRO A 62 -9.21 6.06 -3.29
CA PRO A 62 -9.54 6.50 -1.95
C PRO A 62 -10.15 7.90 -1.91
N SER A 63 -9.76 8.82 -2.79
CA SER A 63 -10.33 10.17 -2.83
C SER A 63 -11.74 10.13 -3.39
N THR A 64 -11.91 9.43 -4.52
CA THR A 64 -13.21 9.32 -5.18
C THR A 64 -14.23 8.59 -4.29
N CYS A 65 -13.79 7.58 -3.54
CA CYS A 65 -14.65 6.82 -2.64
C CYS A 65 -14.73 7.40 -1.22
N GLY A 66 -13.94 8.43 -0.88
CA GLY A 66 -13.86 8.95 0.49
C GLY A 66 -13.31 7.93 1.50
N LEU A 67 -12.41 7.05 1.03
CA LEU A 67 -11.83 5.93 1.74
C LEU A 67 -10.33 6.12 2.04
N CYS A 68 -9.85 7.37 2.10
CA CYS A 68 -8.45 7.70 2.43
C CYS A 68 -7.92 6.95 3.67
N GLU A 69 -8.74 6.90 4.73
CA GLU A 69 -8.42 6.21 5.99
C GLU A 69 -8.48 4.68 5.91
N GLN A 70 -9.03 4.12 4.83
CA GLN A 70 -9.08 2.67 4.59
C GLN A 70 -7.94 2.21 3.67
N GLY A 71 -7.44 3.09 2.80
CA GLY A 71 -6.46 2.76 1.76
C GLY A 71 -5.01 2.82 2.20
N SER A 72 -4.63 3.92 2.87
CA SER A 72 -3.23 4.20 3.24
C SER A 72 -2.95 4.09 4.72
N CYS A 73 -3.97 4.20 5.58
CA CYS A 73 -3.83 4.07 7.03
C CYS A 73 -4.58 2.83 7.52
N ARG A 74 -4.06 1.63 7.23
CA ARG A 74 -4.63 0.37 7.72
C ARG A 74 -3.56 -0.67 7.97
N ASP A 75 -3.87 -1.55 8.91
CA ASP A 75 -3.13 -2.77 9.16
C ASP A 75 -3.62 -3.89 8.23
N ASN A 76 -2.80 -4.25 7.25
CA ASN A 76 -3.04 -5.31 6.27
C ASN A 76 -2.67 -6.70 6.80
N LEU A 77 -1.72 -6.78 7.75
CA LEU A 77 -1.35 -8.04 8.39
C LEU A 77 -2.18 -8.28 9.67
N PRO A 78 -2.61 -9.53 9.93
CA PRO A 78 -3.34 -9.86 11.16
C PRO A 78 -2.49 -9.72 12.42
N ASP A 79 -1.16 -9.80 12.29
CA ASP A 79 -0.22 -9.74 13.40
C ASP A 79 0.44 -8.36 13.61
N CYS A 80 -0.08 -7.30 12.98
CA CYS A 80 0.42 -5.94 13.17
C CYS A 80 0.59 -5.58 14.65
N ALA A 81 -0.44 -5.82 15.47
CA ALA A 81 -0.40 -5.55 16.91
C ALA A 81 0.70 -6.31 17.68
N LYS A 82 1.03 -7.53 17.26
CA LYS A 82 2.06 -8.36 17.93
C LYS A 82 3.47 -7.97 17.52
N MET A 83 3.61 -7.41 16.32
CA MET A 83 4.88 -7.12 15.68
C MET A 83 5.13 -5.61 15.57
N ALA A 84 4.45 -4.81 16.39
CA ALA A 84 4.63 -3.36 16.48
C ALA A 84 6.09 -2.95 16.76
N ILE A 85 6.88 -3.81 17.40
CA ILE A 85 8.30 -3.56 17.64
C ILE A 85 9.12 -3.48 16.35
N LEU A 86 8.71 -4.21 15.30
CA LEU A 86 9.39 -4.23 14.01
C LEU A 86 9.18 -2.93 13.22
N CYS A 87 8.22 -2.08 13.61
CA CYS A 87 8.04 -0.75 13.03
C CYS A 87 9.29 0.13 13.16
N ASN A 88 10.11 -0.08 14.19
CA ASN A 88 11.34 0.65 14.45
C ASN A 88 12.60 -0.06 13.93
N ASP A 89 12.44 -1.24 13.32
CA ASP A 89 13.57 -1.98 12.74
C ASP A 89 14.08 -1.29 11.47
N ALA A 90 15.40 -1.23 11.29
CA ALA A 90 16.01 -0.53 10.15
C ALA A 90 15.76 -1.24 8.81
N VAL A 91 15.51 -2.56 8.83
CA VAL A 91 15.35 -3.40 7.65
C VAL A 91 13.88 -3.75 7.43
N ALA A 92 13.19 -4.19 8.46
CA ALA A 92 11.79 -4.58 8.41
C ALA A 92 10.83 -3.39 8.58
N GLY A 93 11.25 -2.32 9.25
CA GLY A 93 10.41 -1.15 9.55
C GLY A 93 9.71 -0.53 8.35
N PRO A 94 10.35 -0.38 7.18
CA PRO A 94 9.66 0.11 5.98
C PRO A 94 8.49 -0.79 5.54
N VAL A 95 8.66 -2.12 5.61
CA VAL A 95 7.62 -3.09 5.25
C VAL A 95 6.50 -3.08 6.28
N TRP A 96 6.83 -3.02 7.58
CA TRP A 96 5.83 -2.92 8.64
C TRP A 96 5.09 -1.59 8.62
N LYS A 97 5.75 -0.47 8.31
CA LYS A 97 5.09 0.84 8.17
C LYS A 97 4.15 0.91 6.97
N ASP A 98 4.41 0.13 5.92
CA ASP A 98 3.56 0.01 4.73
C ASP A 98 2.38 -0.95 4.97
N GLN A 99 2.64 -2.09 5.62
CA GLN A 99 1.63 -3.14 5.83
C GLN A 99 0.87 -3.00 7.16
N CYS A 100 1.37 -2.21 8.10
CA CYS A 100 0.82 -2.00 9.43
C CYS A 100 0.80 -0.53 9.78
N ALA A 101 0.28 0.30 8.87
CA ALA A 101 0.40 1.75 8.97
C ALA A 101 -0.22 2.33 10.25
N ARG A 102 -1.32 1.72 10.75
CA ARG A 102 -1.95 2.13 12.01
C ARG A 102 -1.12 1.70 13.20
N THR A 103 -0.72 0.43 13.24
CA THR A 103 0.06 -0.09 14.38
C THR A 103 1.42 0.59 14.48
N CYS A 104 2.06 0.89 13.35
CA CYS A 104 3.33 1.61 13.31
C CYS A 104 3.19 3.13 13.44
N ASN A 105 1.96 3.64 13.59
CA ASN A 105 1.65 5.07 13.60
C ASN A 105 2.31 5.85 12.45
N SER A 106 2.48 5.20 11.30
CA SER A 106 3.03 5.77 10.07
C SER A 106 1.93 6.38 9.19
N CYS A 107 0.70 6.45 9.72
CA CYS A 107 -0.40 7.23 9.19
C CYS A 107 -0.14 8.74 9.27
N SER A 108 0.92 9.20 8.61
CA SER A 108 1.04 10.60 8.26
C SER A 108 0.24 10.81 6.99
N ALA A 109 -0.77 11.65 7.08
CA ALA A 109 -1.41 12.22 5.90
C ALA A 109 -0.34 12.78 4.97
N SER A 110 -0.29 12.27 3.76
CA SER A 110 0.74 12.56 2.74
C SER A 110 2.04 11.77 2.91
N SER A 111 2.02 10.51 2.48
CA SER A 111 3.09 10.01 1.61
C SER A 111 2.53 9.83 0.20
N SER A 112 2.46 10.94 -0.53
CA SER A 112 2.72 10.88 -1.97
C SER A 112 4.04 10.12 -2.15
N PRO A 113 4.19 9.25 -3.16
CA PRO A 113 5.48 8.61 -3.43
C PRO A 113 6.51 9.72 -3.58
N ALA A 114 7.49 9.76 -2.68
CA ALA A 114 8.61 10.66 -2.83
C ALA A 114 9.21 10.38 -4.20
N ALA A 115 9.11 11.38 -5.07
CA ALA A 115 9.77 11.42 -6.34
C ALA A 115 11.22 11.00 -6.16
N THR A 116 11.64 10.11 -7.05
CA THR A 116 12.99 9.91 -7.54
C THR A 116 13.93 11.06 -7.17
N THR A 117 14.75 10.88 -6.14
CA THR A 117 16.09 11.44 -6.19
C THR A 117 16.97 10.40 -6.88
N PRO A 118 17.69 10.77 -7.96
CA PRO A 118 18.63 9.86 -8.60
C PRO A 118 19.79 9.64 -7.63
N ALA A 119 19.79 8.50 -6.95
CA ALA A 119 20.99 8.03 -6.27
C ALA A 119 22.00 7.64 -7.34
N THR A 120 22.98 8.51 -7.50
CA THR A 120 24.23 8.39 -8.23
C THR A 120 24.67 6.94 -8.39
N VAL A 121 24.73 6.49 -9.64
CA VAL A 121 25.47 5.30 -10.06
C VAL A 121 26.90 5.37 -9.53
N VAL A 122 27.22 4.53 -8.55
CA VAL A 122 28.61 4.21 -8.22
C VAL A 122 28.90 2.81 -8.80
N PRO A 123 29.88 2.65 -9.72
CA PRO A 123 30.21 1.36 -10.30
C PRO A 123 31.16 0.54 -9.41
N GLY A 124 30.86 -0.76 -9.26
CA GLY A 124 31.75 -1.81 -8.74
C GLY A 124 31.58 -2.07 -7.24
N LYS A 125 31.49 -3.30 -6.72
CA LYS A 125 32.04 -4.60 -7.16
C LYS A 125 31.38 -5.73 -6.32
N PRO A 126 31.32 -6.99 -6.79
CA PRO A 126 30.47 -8.05 -6.23
C PRO A 126 31.22 -8.93 -5.20
N SER A 127 30.49 -9.40 -4.18
CA SER A 127 30.67 -10.65 -3.41
C SER A 127 29.62 -10.61 -2.29
N GLY A 128 28.67 -11.54 -2.10
CA GLY A 128 28.68 -12.97 -2.35
C GLY A 128 28.39 -13.66 -1.03
N ASN A 129 27.17 -14.20 -0.86
CA ASN A 129 26.81 -15.42 -0.11
C ASN A 129 25.42 -15.33 0.55
N GLY A 130 24.45 -15.90 -0.16
CA GLY A 130 23.08 -16.11 0.30
C GLY A 130 22.16 -16.58 -0.82
N ASN A 131 22.60 -17.59 -1.59
CA ASN A 131 21.80 -18.28 -2.61
C ASN A 131 20.45 -18.75 -2.03
N SER A 132 19.40 -17.96 -2.18
CA SER A 132 18.03 -18.51 -2.13
C SER A 132 17.48 -18.58 -3.54
N CYS A 133 18.21 -19.32 -4.38
CA CYS A 133 17.70 -19.86 -5.63
C CYS A 133 16.89 -21.11 -5.28
N VAL A 134 15.67 -20.89 -4.79
CA VAL A 134 14.78 -21.95 -4.29
C VAL A 134 13.51 -21.99 -5.13
N ASP A 135 12.96 -23.18 -5.25
CA ASP A 135 11.60 -23.39 -5.75
C ASP A 135 10.72 -23.74 -4.57
N THR A 136 9.70 -22.91 -4.33
CA THR A 136 8.60 -23.25 -3.44
C THR A 136 7.75 -24.35 -4.07
N ARG A 137 7.03 -25.08 -3.22
CA ARG A 137 6.24 -26.26 -3.63
C ARG A 137 5.18 -25.99 -4.70
N GLU A 138 4.77 -24.73 -4.87
CA GLU A 138 3.74 -24.30 -5.82
C GLU A 138 4.31 -23.81 -7.16
N CYS A 139 5.61 -23.93 -7.40
CA CYS A 139 6.23 -23.40 -8.62
C CYS A 139 5.71 -24.02 -9.91
N SER A 140 5.38 -25.31 -9.93
CA SER A 140 4.83 -25.95 -11.13
C SER A 140 3.51 -25.32 -11.57
N SER A 141 2.69 -24.83 -10.62
CA SER A 141 1.44 -24.12 -10.91
C SER A 141 1.72 -22.67 -11.31
N TYR A 142 2.62 -21.99 -10.60
CA TYR A 142 2.95 -20.58 -10.89
C TYR A 142 3.62 -20.39 -12.24
N VAL A 143 4.55 -21.26 -12.62
CA VAL A 143 5.24 -21.21 -13.93
C VAL A 143 4.24 -21.41 -15.06
N LYS A 144 3.31 -22.37 -14.94
CA LYS A 144 2.22 -22.58 -15.92
C LYS A 144 1.30 -21.36 -16.04
N ASN A 145 1.10 -20.64 -14.94
CA ASN A 145 0.29 -19.43 -14.89
C ASN A 145 1.07 -18.14 -15.25
N GLY A 146 2.27 -18.26 -15.81
CA GLY A 146 3.03 -17.11 -16.31
C GLY A 146 3.76 -16.29 -15.24
N PHE A 147 3.92 -16.83 -14.03
CA PHE A 147 4.61 -16.14 -12.93
C PHE A 147 6.02 -15.65 -13.30
N CYS A 148 6.74 -16.43 -14.09
CA CYS A 148 8.12 -16.12 -14.48
C CYS A 148 8.24 -14.90 -15.38
N THR A 149 7.20 -14.56 -16.14
CA THR A 149 7.19 -13.41 -17.06
C THR A 149 6.31 -12.26 -16.55
N ASN A 150 5.64 -12.45 -15.42
CA ASN A 150 4.72 -11.48 -14.87
C ASN A 150 5.45 -10.32 -14.19
N THR A 151 5.33 -9.13 -14.78
CA THR A 151 5.95 -7.89 -14.30
C THR A 151 5.24 -7.30 -13.06
N TRP A 152 4.07 -7.82 -12.67
CA TRP A 152 3.41 -7.49 -11.40
C TRP A 152 4.23 -7.98 -10.19
N TYR A 153 5.10 -8.98 -10.39
CA TYR A 153 6.00 -9.50 -9.38
C TYR A 153 7.44 -9.03 -9.63
N SER A 154 8.10 -8.50 -8.60
CA SER A 154 9.50 -8.07 -8.72
C SER A 154 10.42 -9.26 -9.04
N GLU A 155 11.53 -9.01 -9.74
CA GLU A 155 12.49 -10.06 -10.07
C GLU A 155 13.04 -10.77 -8.82
N ASP A 156 13.33 -10.02 -7.76
CA ASP A 156 13.73 -10.57 -6.47
C ASP A 156 12.68 -11.51 -5.87
N PHE A 157 11.40 -11.16 -5.98
CA PHE A 157 10.31 -12.01 -5.51
C PHE A 157 10.18 -13.27 -6.36
N ARG A 158 10.25 -13.14 -7.70
CA ARG A 158 10.24 -14.28 -8.61
C ARG A 158 11.42 -15.23 -8.35
N ARG A 159 12.62 -14.67 -8.12
CA ARG A 159 13.85 -15.42 -7.84
C ARG A 159 13.83 -16.14 -6.50
N LYS A 160 13.19 -15.56 -5.48
CA LYS A 160 13.02 -16.20 -4.15
C LYS A 160 11.87 -17.19 -4.10
N THR A 161 10.88 -17.08 -4.99
CA THR A 161 9.68 -17.94 -4.98
C THR A 161 9.87 -19.15 -5.88
N CYS A 162 10.33 -18.94 -7.12
CA CYS A 162 10.50 -19.96 -8.16
C CYS A 162 11.75 -19.71 -9.00
N GLY A 163 12.88 -19.46 -8.35
CA GLY A 163 14.10 -19.02 -9.03
C GLY A 163 14.60 -20.00 -10.08
N LYS A 164 14.66 -21.29 -9.73
CA LYS A 164 15.13 -22.35 -10.64
C LYS A 164 14.10 -22.63 -11.72
N SER A 165 12.83 -22.75 -11.33
CA SER A 165 11.74 -23.01 -12.26
C SER A 165 11.52 -21.88 -13.27
N CYS A 166 11.93 -20.65 -12.94
CA CYS A 166 11.87 -19.49 -13.83
C CYS A 166 13.20 -19.17 -14.54
N GLY A 167 14.28 -19.91 -14.30
CA GLY A 167 15.60 -19.65 -14.88
C GLY A 167 16.21 -18.30 -14.49
N LEU A 168 15.79 -17.73 -13.36
CA LEU A 168 16.32 -16.47 -12.81
C LEU A 168 17.59 -16.70 -11.96
N CYS A 169 17.93 -17.98 -11.82
CA CYS A 169 19.12 -18.62 -11.32
C CYS A 169 18.98 -20.12 -11.71
#